data_AF-A0A4Q5RZL8-F1
#
_entry.id   AF-A0A4Q5RZL8-F1
#
_cell.length_a   1.000
_cell.length_b   1.000
_cell.length_c   1.000
_cell.angle_alpha   90.00
_cell.angle_beta   90.00
_cell.angle_gamma   90.00
#
_symmetry.space_group_name_H-M   'P 1'
#
loop_
_entity.id
_entity.type
_entity.pdbx_description
1 polymer ?
#
loop_
_entity_poly.entity_id
_entity_poly.type
_entity_poly.pdbx_seq_one_letter_code
_entity_poly.pdbx_strand_id
1 'polypeptide(L)' 'MQINVKVNGVEYRHDVEPRLLLVHYLRDVLRLTGTHIGCETSVCGSCTIHV' A
#
# COMPACT_ATOMS: atom_id res chain seq x y z
N MET A 1 -10.28 10.48 -3.64
CA MET A 1 -11.19 9.59 -2.89
C MET A 1 -10.66 9.45 -1.47
N GLN A 2 -11.48 9.77 -0.47
CA GLN A 2 -11.12 9.61 0.94
C GLN A 2 -11.14 8.12 1.34
N ILE A 3 -10.05 7.64 1.95
CA ILE A 3 -9.93 6.28 2.49
C ILE A 3 -9.62 6.32 3.99
N ASN A 4 -10.04 5.28 4.71
CA ASN A 4 -9.62 4.99 6.08
C ASN A 4 -9.08 3.56 6.15
N VAL A 5 -7.83 3.40 6.57
CA VAL A 5 -7.15 2.10 6.63
C VAL A 5 -6.37 1.96 7.93
N LYS A 6 -6.30 0.73 8.45
CA LYS A 6 -5.50 0.40 9.63
C LYS A 6 -4.32 -0.45 9.20
N VAL A 7 -3.11 0.07 9.34
CA VAL A 7 -1.87 -0.61 8.96
C VAL A 7 -1.04 -0.85 10.21
N ASN A 8 -0.72 -2.12 10.50
CA ASN A 8 0.06 -2.52 11.68
C ASN A 8 -0.47 -1.93 12.99
N GLY A 9 -1.80 -1.84 13.14
CA GLY A 9 -2.45 -1.29 14.34
C GLY A 9 -2.70 0.21 14.33
N VAL A 10 -2.12 0.96 13.38
CA VAL A 10 -2.23 2.43 13.30
C VAL A 10 -3.27 2.83 12.25
N GLU A 11 -4.19 3.74 12.59
CA GLU A 11 -5.20 4.27 11.66
C GLU A 11 -4.63 5.41 10.81
N TYR A 12 -4.95 5.39 9.52
CA TYR A 12 -4.57 6.40 8.54
C TYR A 12 -5.79 6.84 7.74
N ARG A 13 -5.93 8.16 7.53
CA ARG A 13 -6.97 8.75 6.67
C ARG A 13 -6.32 9.66 5.65
N HIS A 14 -6.56 9.38 4.38
CA HIS A 14 -5.95 10.12 3.27
C HIS A 14 -6.92 10.28 2.11
N ASP A 15 -6.77 11.40 1.37
CA ASP A 15 -7.34 11.53 0.03
C ASP A 15 -6.36 10.95 -0.98
N VAL A 16 -6.82 9.97 -1.77
CA VAL A 16 -5.97 9.29 -2.76
C VAL A 16 -6.63 9.24 -4.12
N GLU A 17 -5.81 9.13 -5.16
CA GLU A 17 -6.32 8.81 -6.50
C GLU A 17 -6.83 7.37 -6.53
N PRO A 18 -7.99 7.08 -7.18
CA PRO A 18 -8.55 5.73 -7.24
C PRO A 18 -7.62 4.67 -7.86
N ARG A 19 -6.65 5.10 -8.68
CA ARG A 19 -5.66 4.22 -9.33
C ARG A 19 -4.43 3.91 -8.47
N LEU A 20 -4.30 4.54 -7.30
CA LEU A 20 -3.13 4.34 -6.44
C LEU A 20 -3.16 2.92 -5.86
N LEU A 21 -2.17 2.10 -6.22
CA LEU A 21 -2.05 0.74 -5.68
C LEU A 21 -1.62 0.77 -4.20
N LEU A 22 -2.09 -0.21 -3.43
CA LEU A 22 -1.79 -0.31 -2.01
C LEU A 22 -0.28 -0.36 -1.71
N VAL A 23 0.52 -1.06 -2.52
CA VAL A 23 1.98 -1.10 -2.34
C VAL A 23 2.63 0.28 -2.49
N HIS A 24 2.17 1.10 -3.44
CA HIS A 24 2.65 2.48 -3.58
C HIS A 24 2.18 3.36 -2.44
N TYR A 25 0.92 3.21 -2.00
CA TYR A 25 0.42 3.93 -0.84
C TYR A 25 1.26 3.63 0.43
N LEU A 26 1.55 2.36 0.71
CA LEU A 26 2.39 1.96 1.84
C LEU A 26 3.80 2.55 1.75
N ARG A 27 4.46 2.43 0.59
CA ARG A 27 5.87 2.83 0.42
C ARG A 27 6.07 4.34 0.28
N ASP A 28 5.23 4.98 -0.52
CA ASP A 28 5.48 6.35 -0.99
C ASP A 28 4.73 7.37 -0.13
N VAL A 29 3.51 7.03 0.32
CA VAL A 29 2.68 7.90 1.17
C VAL A 29 2.98 7.64 2.65
N LEU A 30 2.86 6.40 3.11
CA LEU A 30 3.08 6.06 4.52
C LEU A 30 4.56 5.83 4.89
N ARG A 31 5.46 5.83 3.90
CA ARG A 31 6.91 5.59 4.10
C ARG A 31 7.24 4.24 4.75
N LEU A 32 6.36 3.25 4.63
CA LEU A 32 6.55 1.87 5.07
C LEU A 32 7.18 1.04 3.95
N THR A 33 8.52 1.08 3.86
CA THR A 33 9.26 0.58 2.69
C THR A 33 9.60 -0.92 2.72
N GLY A 34 9.10 -1.68 3.71
CA GLY A 34 9.39 -3.11 3.86
C GLY A 34 8.78 -4.00 2.76
N THR A 35 7.58 -3.65 2.28
CA THR A 35 6.94 -4.34 1.14
C THR A 35 7.60 -3.90 -0.17
N HIS A 36 7.98 -4.84 -1.04
CA HIS A 36 8.75 -4.53 -2.26
C HIS A 36 7.90 -4.61 -3.54
N ILE A 37 8.30 -3.83 -4.54
CA ILE A 37 7.75 -3.89 -5.90
C ILE A 37 8.73 -4.66 -6.77
N GLY A 38 8.31 -5.81 -7.28
CA GLY A 38 9.13 -6.66 -8.15
C GLY A 38 8.60 -6.69 -9.58
N CYS A 39 7.41 -7.26 -9.79
CA CYS A 39 6.87 -7.51 -11.12
C CYS A 39 5.74 -6.58 -11.58
N GLU A 40 5.08 -5.88 -10.64
CA GLU A 40 3.84 -5.08 -10.85
C GLU A 40 2.63 -5.81 -11.49
N THR A 41 2.83 -7.06 -11.90
CA THR A 41 1.91 -7.90 -12.67
C THR A 41 1.50 -9.17 -11.91
N SER A 42 1.60 -9.17 -10.58
CA SER A 42 1.18 -10.26 -9.67
C SER A 42 1.91 -11.61 -9.79
N VAL A 43 3.04 -11.70 -10.51
CA VAL A 43 3.79 -12.94 -10.73
C VAL A 43 4.73 -13.31 -9.56
N CYS A 44 5.42 -12.34 -8.96
CA CYS A 44 6.53 -12.61 -8.05
C CYS A 44 6.19 -12.66 -6.54
N GLY A 45 5.03 -12.15 -6.15
CA GLY A 45 4.62 -12.09 -4.73
C GLY A 45 5.43 -11.15 -3.82
N SER A 46 6.34 -10.31 -4.36
CA SER A 46 7.18 -9.40 -3.56
C SER A 46 6.38 -8.37 -2.74
N CYS A 47 5.15 -8.08 -3.19
CA CYS A 47 4.26 -7.10 -2.59
C CYS A 47 3.14 -7.72 -1.74
N THR A 48 3.20 -9.02 -1.46
CA THR A 48 2.18 -9.73 -0.68
C THR A 48 2.14 -9.24 0.77
N ILE A 49 0.93 -9.03 1.28
CA ILE A 49 0.63 -8.64 2.67
C ILE A 49 -0.64 -9.33 3.16
N HIS A 50 -0.89 -9.29 4.48
CA HIS A 50 -2.18 -9.67 5.06
C HIS A 50 -3.16 -8.49 5.03
N VAL A 51 -4.43 -8.79 4.75
CA VAL A 51 -5.55 -7.85 4.76
C VAL A 51 -6.65 -8.37 5.67
#